data_AF-A0A954CDS9-F1
#
_entry.id   AF-A0A954CDS9-F1
#
_cell.length_a   1.000
_cell.length_b   1.000
_cell.length_c   1.000
_cell.angle_alpha   90.00
_cell.angle_beta   90.00
_cell.angle_gamma   90.00
#
_symmetry.space_group_name_H-M   'P 1'
#
loop_
_entity.id
_entity.type
_entity.pdbx_description
1 polymer ?
#
loop_
_entity_poly.entity_id
_entity_poly.type
_entity_poly.pdbx_seq_one_letter_code
_entity_poly.pdbx_strand_id
1 'polypeptide(L)'
;YDYIDCCGVLHHLEDPPAGLKALTAQLAPDGGLGLMVYAPQGRTGVYPLQSALRRLAGPELPDRDRVALARALVGGLPAGNWFRRNPFLGDHQQSDAGLYDLLLHARDRAYTVPELAELVAGAGLAIAGWVPPVRYDPSAVLADGKLTARAQRLDPLAAAALAEELLGSHKTHVVYAAPAARGDTVARPAPDQVPVLREIDGKALAAGFKPGQAITLDLGGHKARAPLPDQSGAIFGLIDGQRSLGAIAQALAAARPNQDPIRLAAQVTELARVLIRFGKLHLARIV
;
A
#
# COMPACT_ATOMS: atom_id res chain seq x y z
N TYR A 1 -3.58 -20.32 -11.81
CA TYR A 1 -2.72 -19.12 -11.96
C TYR A 1 -1.75 -19.04 -10.80
N ASP A 2 -0.47 -18.80 -11.07
CA ASP A 2 0.53 -18.54 -10.01
C ASP A 2 0.35 -17.15 -9.39
N TYR A 3 -0.19 -16.20 -10.16
CA TYR A 3 -0.53 -14.88 -9.67
C TYR A 3 -1.81 -14.36 -10.33
N ILE A 4 -2.67 -13.73 -9.54
CA ILE A 4 -3.86 -13.00 -10.00
C ILE A 4 -3.73 -11.55 -9.55
N ASP A 5 -3.94 -10.60 -10.46
CA ASP A 5 -4.01 -9.18 -10.13
C ASP A 5 -5.46 -8.68 -10.24
N CYS A 6 -6.08 -8.37 -9.10
CA CYS A 6 -7.45 -7.88 -9.01
C CYS A 6 -7.45 -6.45 -8.47
N CYS A 7 -7.19 -5.49 -9.35
CA CYS A 7 -7.12 -4.08 -9.00
C CYS A 7 -8.34 -3.30 -9.50
N GLY A 8 -9.15 -2.73 -8.60
CA GLY A 8 -10.20 -1.79 -9.01
C GLY A 8 -11.48 -2.43 -9.50
N VAL A 9 -11.72 -3.72 -9.23
CA VAL A 9 -12.87 -4.46 -9.79
C VAL A 9 -13.74 -5.06 -8.70
N LEU A 10 -13.14 -5.75 -7.73
CA LEU A 10 -13.87 -6.57 -6.75
C LEU A 10 -14.97 -5.82 -5.99
N HIS A 11 -14.69 -4.57 -5.61
CA HIS A 11 -15.57 -3.77 -4.78
C HIS A 11 -16.75 -3.11 -5.52
N HIS A 12 -16.87 -3.37 -6.83
CA HIS A 12 -18.03 -2.99 -7.64
C HIS A 12 -18.99 -4.16 -7.90
N LEU A 13 -18.61 -5.38 -7.51
CA LEU A 13 -19.45 -6.57 -7.68
C LEU A 13 -20.69 -6.51 -6.80
N GLU A 14 -21.74 -7.21 -7.22
CA GLU A 14 -22.95 -7.40 -6.42
C GLU A 14 -22.67 -8.21 -5.16
N ASP A 15 -21.81 -9.23 -5.28
CA ASP A 15 -21.32 -10.07 -4.19
C ASP A 15 -19.79 -10.14 -4.25
N PRO A 16 -19.08 -9.16 -3.65
CA PRO A 16 -17.62 -9.17 -3.59
C PRO A 16 -17.03 -10.42 -2.92
N PRO A 17 -17.57 -10.95 -1.80
CA PRO A 17 -17.13 -12.23 -1.24
C PRO A 17 -17.19 -13.41 -2.23
N ALA A 18 -18.28 -13.57 -2.98
CA ALA A 18 -18.39 -14.63 -3.99
C ALA A 18 -17.37 -14.44 -5.13
N GLY A 19 -17.19 -13.20 -5.58
CA GLY A 19 -16.17 -12.85 -6.58
C GLY A 19 -14.75 -13.21 -6.12
N LEU A 20 -14.40 -12.90 -4.88
CA LEU A 20 -13.07 -13.22 -4.35
C LEU A 20 -12.86 -14.73 -4.22
N LYS A 21 -13.87 -15.47 -3.75
CA LYS A 21 -13.82 -16.94 -3.71
C LYS A 21 -13.61 -17.56 -5.10
N ALA A 22 -14.28 -17.01 -6.12
CA ALA A 22 -14.10 -17.48 -7.50
C ALA A 22 -12.67 -17.25 -8.01
N LEU A 23 -12.06 -16.10 -7.69
CA LEU A 23 -10.66 -15.83 -8.00
C LEU A 23 -9.72 -16.78 -7.25
N THR A 24 -9.94 -16.97 -5.94
CA THR A 24 -9.11 -17.89 -5.13
C THR A 24 -9.16 -19.32 -5.66
N ALA A 25 -10.31 -19.80 -6.15
CA ALA A 25 -10.43 -21.14 -6.73
C ALA A 25 -9.58 -21.35 -8.00
N GLN A 26 -9.12 -20.27 -8.64
CA GLN A 26 -8.25 -20.32 -9.81
C GLN A 26 -6.76 -20.19 -9.46
N LEU A 27 -6.40 -19.95 -8.19
CA LEU A 27 -5.01 -19.88 -7.75
C LEU A 27 -4.38 -21.27 -7.70
N ALA A 28 -3.12 -21.35 -8.13
CA ALA A 28 -2.28 -22.50 -7.82
C ALA A 28 -2.06 -22.60 -6.30
N PRO A 29 -1.73 -23.79 -5.76
CA PRO A 29 -1.49 -23.97 -4.32
C PRO A 29 -0.45 -23.00 -3.73
N ASP A 30 0.60 -22.69 -4.50
CA ASP A 30 1.65 -21.73 -4.13
C ASP A 30 1.46 -20.33 -4.70
N GLY A 31 0.32 -20.08 -5.33
CA GLY A 31 0.01 -18.80 -5.95
C GLY A 31 -0.26 -17.68 -4.95
N GLY A 32 -0.36 -16.46 -5.49
CA GLY A 32 -0.71 -15.26 -4.74
C GLY A 32 -1.68 -14.35 -5.50
N LEU A 33 -2.24 -13.39 -4.79
CA LEU A 33 -3.21 -12.44 -5.33
C LEU A 33 -2.85 -11.02 -4.92
N GLY A 34 -2.77 -10.11 -5.89
CA GLY A 34 -2.80 -8.67 -5.67
C GLY A 34 -4.25 -8.20 -5.61
N LEU A 35 -4.62 -7.47 -4.57
CA LEU A 35 -5.98 -6.95 -4.38
C LEU A 35 -5.93 -5.44 -4.14
N MET A 36 -6.76 -4.71 -4.89
CA MET A 36 -7.07 -3.31 -4.59
C MET A 36 -8.56 -3.07 -4.42
N VAL A 37 -8.95 -2.50 -3.28
CA VAL A 37 -10.32 -2.06 -2.97
C VAL A 37 -10.35 -0.63 -2.45
N TYR A 38 -11.50 0.02 -2.48
CA TYR A 38 -11.66 1.34 -1.86
C TYR A 38 -11.55 1.29 -0.34
N ALA A 39 -10.95 2.35 0.22
CA ALA A 39 -10.84 2.58 1.65
C ALA A 39 -11.72 3.79 2.03
N PRO A 40 -12.39 3.78 3.20
CA PRO A 40 -13.43 4.74 3.50
C PRO A 40 -12.91 6.13 3.86
N GLN A 41 -11.80 6.24 4.61
CA GLN A 41 -11.38 7.51 5.22
C GLN A 41 -10.93 8.52 4.16
N GLY A 42 -10.08 8.13 3.20
CA GLY A 42 -9.64 9.01 2.11
C GLY A 42 -10.77 9.34 1.12
N ARG A 43 -11.88 8.59 1.16
CA ARG A 43 -13.11 8.81 0.39
C ARG A 43 -14.21 9.52 1.19
N THR A 44 -13.88 10.09 2.34
CA THR A 44 -14.83 10.85 3.17
C THR A 44 -15.56 11.90 2.33
N GLY A 45 -16.89 11.85 2.34
CA GLY A 45 -17.77 12.73 1.56
C GLY A 45 -18.31 12.13 0.26
N VAL A 46 -17.69 11.09 -0.31
CA VAL A 46 -18.14 10.43 -1.55
C VAL A 46 -19.53 9.80 -1.39
N TYR A 47 -19.68 8.88 -0.44
CA TYR A 47 -20.92 8.09 -0.28
C TYR A 47 -22.17 8.93 0.07
N PRO A 48 -22.09 9.95 0.97
CA PRO A 48 -23.19 10.88 1.15
C PRO A 48 -23.60 11.59 -0.14
N LEU A 49 -22.62 11.97 -0.97
CA LEU A 49 -22.88 12.67 -2.23
C LEU A 49 -23.49 11.76 -3.29
N GLN A 50 -23.01 10.51 -3.41
CA GLN A 50 -23.65 9.50 -4.25
C GLN A 50 -25.10 9.23 -3.83
N SER A 51 -25.38 9.19 -2.52
CA SER A 51 -26.74 9.03 -1.99
C SER A 51 -27.64 10.22 -2.37
N ALA A 52 -27.11 11.45 -2.26
CA ALA A 52 -27.83 12.65 -2.69
C ALA A 52 -28.11 12.64 -4.20
N LEU A 53 -27.12 12.26 -5.02
CA LEU A 53 -27.28 12.17 -6.48
C LEU A 53 -28.32 11.12 -6.88
N ARG A 54 -28.34 9.95 -6.23
CA ARG A 54 -29.38 8.93 -6.47
C ARG A 54 -30.78 9.45 -6.17
N ARG A 55 -30.95 10.25 -5.10
CA ARG A 55 -32.24 10.86 -4.73
C ARG A 55 -32.68 11.94 -5.74
N LEU A 56 -31.74 12.72 -6.26
CA LEU A 56 -32.02 13.80 -7.22
C LEU A 56 -32.27 13.28 -8.64
N ALA A 57 -31.53 12.24 -9.07
CA ALA A 57 -31.63 11.70 -10.42
C ALA A 57 -32.89 10.86 -10.65
N GLY A 58 -33.36 10.13 -9.63
CA GLY A 58 -34.39 9.12 -9.82
C GLY A 58 -33.92 7.93 -10.69
N PRO A 59 -34.81 6.95 -10.95
CA PRO A 59 -34.44 5.72 -11.65
C PRO A 59 -34.24 5.90 -13.17
N GLU A 60 -34.95 6.84 -13.81
CA GLU A 60 -35.03 6.91 -15.28
C GLU A 60 -34.05 7.89 -15.93
N LEU A 61 -33.28 8.67 -15.16
CA LEU A 61 -32.38 9.67 -15.73
C LEU A 61 -31.25 9.00 -16.54
N PRO A 62 -31.02 9.38 -17.82
CA PRO A 62 -29.91 8.87 -18.62
C PRO A 62 -28.54 9.25 -18.04
N ASP A 63 -27.51 8.44 -18.31
CA ASP A 63 -26.15 8.66 -17.77
C ASP A 63 -25.58 10.05 -18.08
N ARG A 64 -25.79 10.56 -19.30
CA ARG A 64 -25.34 11.90 -19.68
C ARG A 64 -25.93 12.99 -18.78
N ASP A 65 -27.21 12.88 -18.45
CA ASP A 65 -27.90 13.86 -17.62
C ASP A 65 -27.52 13.69 -16.13
N ARG A 66 -27.19 12.46 -15.70
CA ARG A 66 -26.59 12.20 -14.37
C ARG A 66 -25.26 12.92 -14.20
N VAL A 67 -24.41 12.93 -15.23
CA VAL A 67 -23.13 13.67 -15.20
C VAL A 67 -23.37 15.17 -15.05
N ALA A 68 -24.30 15.74 -15.83
CA ALA A 68 -24.64 17.16 -15.73
C ALA A 68 -25.19 17.53 -14.33
N LEU A 69 -26.09 16.71 -13.79
CA LEU A 69 -26.63 16.85 -12.44
C LEU A 69 -25.52 16.80 -11.38
N ALA A 70 -24.59 15.86 -11.51
CA ALA A 70 -23.46 15.73 -10.59
C ALA A 70 -22.54 16.95 -10.60
N ARG A 71 -22.22 17.48 -11.79
CA ARG A 71 -21.44 18.72 -11.90
C ARG A 71 -22.15 19.90 -11.23
N ALA A 72 -23.45 20.06 -11.47
CA ALA A 72 -24.24 21.13 -10.86
C ALA A 72 -24.27 21.01 -9.33
N LEU A 73 -24.46 19.79 -8.80
CA LEU A 73 -24.45 19.56 -7.35
C LEU A 73 -23.08 19.86 -6.73
N VAL A 74 -22.00 19.34 -7.32
CA VAL A 74 -20.61 19.56 -6.84
C VAL A 74 -20.28 21.05 -6.84
N GLY A 75 -20.63 21.78 -7.89
CA GLY A 75 -20.40 23.23 -7.98
C GLY A 75 -21.14 24.06 -6.93
N GLY A 76 -22.27 23.56 -6.43
CA GLY A 76 -23.10 24.23 -5.41
C GLY A 76 -22.84 23.80 -3.96
N LEU A 77 -21.89 22.89 -3.70
CA LEU A 77 -21.67 22.37 -2.35
C LEU A 77 -21.24 23.46 -1.35
N PRO A 78 -21.82 23.52 -0.13
CA PRO A 78 -21.42 24.50 0.87
C PRO A 78 -19.97 24.26 1.33
N ALA A 79 -19.30 25.31 1.81
CA ALA A 79 -17.89 25.24 2.22
C ALA A 79 -17.62 24.21 3.34
N GLY A 80 -18.61 23.92 4.19
CA GLY A 80 -18.52 22.91 5.25
C GLY A 80 -18.66 21.46 4.78
N ASN A 81 -19.04 21.21 3.52
CA ASN A 81 -19.27 19.86 3.01
C ASN A 81 -17.98 19.04 2.97
N TRP A 82 -18.05 17.79 3.45
CA TRP A 82 -16.89 16.90 3.55
C TRP A 82 -16.26 16.56 2.19
N PHE A 83 -17.05 16.31 1.14
CA PHE A 83 -16.52 16.04 -0.20
C PHE A 83 -15.72 17.24 -0.70
N ARG A 84 -16.27 18.45 -0.55
CA ARG A 84 -15.60 19.70 -0.95
C ARG A 84 -14.32 19.97 -0.16
N ARG A 85 -14.27 19.56 1.12
CA ARG A 85 -13.12 19.76 2.01
C ARG A 85 -12.07 18.66 1.93
N ASN A 86 -12.33 17.58 1.21
CA ASN A 86 -11.43 16.43 1.16
C ASN A 86 -10.33 16.67 0.10
N PRO A 87 -9.05 16.87 0.52
CA PRO A 87 -7.96 17.17 -0.41
C PRO A 87 -7.49 15.95 -1.21
N PHE A 88 -7.95 14.75 -0.87
CA PHE A 88 -7.55 13.52 -1.54
C PHE A 88 -8.40 13.24 -2.80
N LEU A 89 -9.56 13.89 -2.92
CA LEU A 89 -10.49 13.73 -4.03
C LEU A 89 -10.22 14.79 -5.10
N GLY A 90 -9.81 14.35 -6.30
CA GLY A 90 -9.58 15.24 -7.43
C GLY A 90 -10.02 14.66 -8.78
N ASP A 91 -10.25 13.35 -8.85
CA ASP A 91 -10.47 12.62 -10.11
C ASP A 91 -11.71 13.14 -10.87
N HIS A 92 -12.75 13.57 -10.14
CA HIS A 92 -13.96 14.19 -10.68
C HIS A 92 -13.74 15.52 -11.40
N GLN A 93 -12.60 16.19 -11.18
CA GLN A 93 -12.24 17.46 -11.82
C GLN A 93 -11.49 17.25 -13.14
N GLN A 94 -10.96 16.05 -13.35
CA GLN A 94 -10.06 15.74 -14.47
C GLN A 94 -10.82 15.28 -15.71
N SER A 95 -11.97 14.60 -15.54
CA SER A 95 -12.79 14.13 -16.66
C SER A 95 -14.22 13.78 -16.26
N ASP A 96 -15.11 13.68 -17.25
CA ASP A 96 -16.47 13.16 -17.07
C ASP A 96 -16.46 11.70 -16.60
N ALA A 97 -15.53 10.89 -17.14
CA ALA A 97 -15.33 9.51 -16.72
C ALA A 97 -14.91 9.40 -15.24
N GLY A 98 -13.98 10.25 -14.79
CA GLY A 98 -13.56 10.29 -13.39
C GLY A 98 -14.66 10.77 -12.44
N LEU A 99 -15.53 11.70 -12.89
CA LEU A 99 -16.71 12.09 -12.12
C LEU A 99 -17.73 10.95 -12.03
N TYR A 100 -17.95 10.25 -13.14
CA TYR A 100 -18.89 9.13 -13.19
C TYR A 100 -18.43 7.99 -12.29
N ASP A 101 -17.17 7.59 -12.41
CA ASP A 101 -16.56 6.54 -11.57
C ASP A 101 -16.65 6.88 -10.07
N LEU A 102 -16.35 8.13 -9.70
CA LEU A 102 -16.35 8.54 -8.30
C LEU A 102 -17.77 8.68 -7.71
N LEU A 103 -18.72 9.25 -8.46
CA LEU A 103 -19.98 9.74 -7.90
C LEU A 103 -21.24 9.08 -8.45
N LEU A 104 -21.16 8.38 -9.57
CA LEU A 104 -22.31 7.81 -10.28
C LEU A 104 -22.24 6.28 -10.39
N HIS A 105 -21.14 5.65 -10.00
CA HIS A 105 -21.03 4.20 -10.00
C HIS A 105 -22.10 3.56 -9.11
N ALA A 106 -22.83 2.59 -9.64
CA ALA A 106 -24.05 2.08 -9.01
C ALA A 106 -23.83 1.22 -7.73
N ARG A 107 -22.60 0.75 -7.47
CA ARG A 107 -22.32 -0.40 -6.58
C ARG A 107 -20.95 -0.34 -5.88
N ASP A 108 -20.27 0.81 -5.82
CA ASP A 108 -18.99 0.84 -5.13
C ASP A 108 -19.15 0.69 -3.61
N ARG A 109 -18.27 -0.11 -3.00
CA ARG A 109 -18.17 -0.28 -1.54
C ARG A 109 -16.73 -0.06 -1.08
N ALA A 110 -16.56 0.72 -0.02
CA ALA A 110 -15.29 0.79 0.71
C ALA A 110 -15.23 -0.28 1.81
N TYR A 111 -14.02 -0.68 2.16
CA TYR A 111 -13.71 -1.59 3.27
C TYR A 111 -12.72 -0.90 4.18
N THR A 112 -12.99 -0.87 5.48
CA THR A 112 -11.95 -0.59 6.49
C THR A 112 -10.93 -1.72 6.53
N VAL A 113 -9.79 -1.50 7.18
CA VAL A 113 -8.78 -2.57 7.37
C VAL A 113 -9.37 -3.86 7.96
N PRO A 114 -10.18 -3.85 9.04
CA PRO A 114 -10.81 -5.06 9.57
C PRO A 114 -11.77 -5.74 8.57
N GLU A 115 -12.63 -4.97 7.90
CA GLU A 115 -13.57 -5.53 6.91
C GLU A 115 -12.85 -6.15 5.70
N LEU A 116 -11.73 -5.56 5.27
CA LEU A 116 -10.90 -6.13 4.21
C LEU A 116 -10.27 -7.45 4.68
N ALA A 117 -9.77 -7.50 5.92
CA ALA A 117 -9.22 -8.73 6.47
C ALA A 117 -10.28 -9.84 6.57
N GLU A 118 -11.51 -9.50 6.97
CA GLU A 118 -12.65 -10.44 6.98
C GLU A 118 -13.00 -10.93 5.57
N LEU A 119 -13.05 -10.02 4.58
CA LEU A 119 -13.29 -10.37 3.18
C LEU A 119 -12.26 -11.37 2.65
N VAL A 120 -10.97 -11.08 2.90
CA VAL A 120 -9.85 -11.93 2.48
C VAL A 120 -9.90 -13.30 3.19
N ALA A 121 -10.10 -13.31 4.51
CA ALA A 121 -10.21 -14.54 5.29
C ALA A 121 -11.41 -15.40 4.85
N GLY A 122 -12.54 -14.77 4.54
CA GLY A 122 -13.75 -15.44 4.04
C GLY A 122 -13.55 -16.15 2.69
N ALA A 123 -12.50 -15.81 1.95
CA ALA A 123 -12.09 -16.49 0.72
C ALA A 123 -11.00 -17.54 0.93
N GLY A 124 -10.62 -17.87 2.17
CA GLY A 124 -9.56 -18.83 2.48
C GLY A 124 -8.14 -18.28 2.23
N LEU A 125 -8.00 -16.95 2.15
CA LEU A 125 -6.73 -16.26 1.98
C LEU A 125 -6.28 -15.60 3.30
N ALA A 126 -5.00 -15.28 3.38
CA ALA A 126 -4.43 -14.41 4.41
C ALA A 126 -3.73 -13.23 3.74
N ILE A 127 -3.76 -12.06 4.39
CA ILE A 127 -2.99 -10.90 3.93
C ILE A 127 -1.50 -11.19 4.16
N ALA A 128 -0.75 -11.32 3.08
CA ALA A 128 0.69 -11.53 3.09
C ALA A 128 1.48 -10.22 3.16
N GLY A 129 0.90 -9.09 2.74
CA GLY A 129 1.57 -7.80 2.88
C GLY A 129 0.74 -6.62 2.42
N TRP A 130 0.89 -5.50 3.11
CA TRP A 130 0.29 -4.22 2.75
C TRP A 130 1.18 -3.43 1.79
N VAL A 131 0.60 -2.61 0.91
CA VAL A 131 1.35 -1.88 -0.11
C VAL A 131 1.12 -0.36 -0.06
N PRO A 132 2.18 0.45 0.18
CA PRO A 132 3.43 0.07 0.84
C PRO A 132 3.20 -0.24 2.34
N PRO A 133 4.01 -1.10 2.99
CA PRO A 133 3.78 -1.49 4.38
C PRO A 133 3.74 -0.32 5.38
N VAL A 134 4.57 0.71 5.17
CA VAL A 134 4.65 1.90 6.05
C VAL A 134 3.33 2.64 6.20
N ARG A 135 2.38 2.49 5.26
CA ARG A 135 1.03 3.08 5.38
C ARG A 135 0.17 2.44 6.45
N TYR A 136 0.51 1.22 6.85
CA TYR A 136 -0.23 0.40 7.81
C TYR A 136 0.57 0.19 9.10
N ASP A 137 1.56 1.04 9.34
CA ASP A 137 2.42 1.02 10.52
C ASP A 137 2.19 2.29 11.35
N PRO A 138 1.58 2.20 12.55
CA PRO A 138 1.33 3.35 13.40
C PRO A 138 2.58 4.15 13.77
N SER A 139 3.76 3.52 13.80
CA SER A 139 5.01 4.22 14.09
C SER A 139 5.41 5.21 12.99
N ALA A 140 4.78 5.15 11.81
CA ALA A 140 4.98 6.13 10.75
C ALA A 140 4.42 7.52 11.12
N VAL A 141 3.40 7.58 11.99
CA VAL A 141 2.68 8.81 12.38
C VAL A 141 2.85 9.16 13.86
N LEU A 142 3.06 8.18 14.73
CA LEU A 142 3.21 8.40 16.17
C LEU A 142 4.62 8.90 16.52
N ALA A 143 4.72 10.16 16.97
CA ALA A 143 5.97 10.76 17.44
C ALA A 143 6.22 10.53 18.95
N ASP A 144 5.16 10.36 19.75
CA ASP A 144 5.29 10.16 21.20
C ASP A 144 5.64 8.70 21.54
N GLY A 145 6.71 8.52 22.31
CA GLY A 145 7.22 7.19 22.65
C GLY A 145 6.24 6.34 23.47
N LYS A 146 5.36 6.94 24.28
CA LYS A 146 4.35 6.18 25.05
C LYS A 146 3.22 5.71 24.15
N LEU A 147 2.77 6.54 23.21
CA LEU A 147 1.78 6.14 22.20
C LEU A 147 2.35 5.04 21.30
N THR A 148 3.59 5.16 20.84
CA THR A 148 4.27 4.13 20.04
C THR A 148 4.38 2.81 20.80
N ALA A 149 4.79 2.85 22.08
CA ALA A 149 4.85 1.65 22.92
C ALA A 149 3.49 0.98 23.15
N ARG A 150 2.39 1.76 23.15
CA ARG A 150 1.03 1.20 23.19
C ARG A 150 0.65 0.55 21.86
N ALA A 151 0.92 1.22 20.74
CA ALA A 151 0.65 0.69 19.41
C ALA A 151 1.41 -0.63 19.14
N GLN A 152 2.65 -0.75 19.63
CA GLN A 152 3.46 -1.97 19.51
C GLN A 152 2.90 -3.19 20.25
N ARG A 153 1.93 -3.01 21.15
CA ARG A 153 1.26 -4.12 21.87
C ARG A 153 0.02 -4.63 21.16
N LEU A 154 -0.45 -3.93 20.13
CA LEU A 154 -1.56 -4.36 19.31
C LEU A 154 -1.15 -5.57 18.47
N ASP A 155 -2.11 -6.43 18.14
CA ASP A 155 -1.89 -7.40 17.09
C ASP A 155 -1.67 -6.68 15.73
N PRO A 156 -1.06 -7.35 14.73
CA PRO A 156 -0.72 -6.70 13.47
C PRO A 156 -1.92 -6.10 12.72
N LEU A 157 -3.11 -6.69 12.82
CA LEU A 157 -4.30 -6.18 12.13
C LEU A 157 -4.85 -4.94 12.83
N ALA A 158 -4.92 -4.96 14.17
CA ALA A 158 -5.30 -3.79 14.95
C ALA A 158 -4.31 -2.62 14.79
N ALA A 159 -3.01 -2.92 14.67
CA ALA A 159 -2.01 -1.89 14.35
C ALA A 159 -2.24 -1.29 12.96
N ALA A 160 -2.54 -2.10 11.95
CA ALA A 160 -2.85 -1.62 10.61
C ALA A 160 -4.12 -0.75 10.57
N ALA A 161 -5.17 -1.14 11.31
CA ALA A 161 -6.39 -0.35 11.45
C ALA A 161 -6.13 1.00 12.14
N LEU A 162 -5.34 1.01 13.22
CA LEU A 162 -4.94 2.25 13.89
C LEU A 162 -4.17 3.19 12.93
N ALA A 163 -3.27 2.65 12.10
CA ALA A 163 -2.57 3.46 11.10
C ALA A 163 -3.52 4.05 10.05
N GLU A 164 -4.50 3.26 9.58
CA GLU A 164 -5.55 3.73 8.67
C GLU A 164 -6.32 4.92 9.26
N GLU A 165 -6.79 4.78 10.49
CA GLU A 165 -7.55 5.80 11.23
C GLU A 165 -6.74 7.08 11.44
N LEU A 166 -5.47 6.96 11.83
CA LEU A 166 -4.60 8.10 12.10
C LEU A 166 -4.19 8.86 10.84
N LEU A 167 -3.95 8.16 9.73
CA LEU A 167 -3.57 8.80 8.46
C LEU A 167 -4.76 9.45 7.77
N GLY A 168 -5.93 8.79 7.77
CA GLY A 168 -7.16 9.28 7.14
C GLY A 168 -7.10 9.46 5.61
N SER A 169 -5.94 9.25 4.98
CA SER A 169 -5.67 9.55 3.57
C SER A 169 -5.82 8.34 2.64
N HIS A 170 -6.19 7.18 3.18
CA HIS A 170 -6.40 5.95 2.40
C HIS A 170 -7.62 6.10 1.49
N LYS A 171 -7.38 6.31 0.19
CA LYS A 171 -8.43 6.21 -0.85
C LYS A 171 -8.69 4.77 -1.25
N THR A 172 -7.65 3.96 -1.20
CA THR A 172 -7.64 2.55 -1.58
C THR A 172 -6.78 1.78 -0.60
N HIS A 173 -7.13 0.52 -0.40
CA HIS A 173 -6.24 -0.51 0.12
C HIS A 173 -5.61 -1.26 -1.03
N VAL A 174 -4.32 -1.57 -0.89
CA VAL A 174 -3.61 -2.47 -1.80
C VAL A 174 -2.89 -3.50 -0.93
N VAL A 175 -3.18 -4.77 -1.17
CA VAL A 175 -2.60 -5.89 -0.42
C VAL A 175 -2.15 -7.00 -1.36
N TYR A 176 -1.12 -7.72 -0.93
CA TYR A 176 -0.85 -9.07 -1.41
C TYR A 176 -1.51 -10.06 -0.46
N ALA A 177 -2.15 -11.08 -1.01
CA ALA A 177 -2.76 -12.18 -0.29
C ALA A 177 -2.27 -13.53 -0.82
N ALA A 178 -2.26 -14.53 0.05
CA ALA A 178 -1.89 -15.90 -0.30
C ALA A 178 -2.86 -16.88 0.38
N PRO A 179 -2.98 -18.14 -0.10
CA PRO A 179 -3.79 -19.15 0.58
C PRO A 179 -3.40 -19.28 2.06
N ALA A 180 -4.36 -19.16 2.97
CA ALA A 180 -4.12 -19.13 4.42
C ALA A 180 -3.44 -20.43 4.92
N ALA A 181 -3.71 -21.56 4.25
CA ALA A 181 -3.10 -22.85 4.54
C ALA A 181 -1.57 -22.87 4.37
N ARG A 182 -0.98 -21.91 3.64
CA ARG A 182 0.49 -21.78 3.49
C ARG A 182 1.17 -21.21 4.73
N GLY A 183 0.41 -20.66 5.68
CA GLY A 183 0.96 -20.00 6.86
C GLY A 183 1.70 -18.70 6.50
N ASP A 184 2.83 -18.47 7.16
CA ASP A 184 3.61 -17.25 6.97
C ASP A 184 4.44 -17.30 5.68
N THR A 185 3.99 -16.55 4.67
CA THR A 185 4.65 -16.43 3.36
C THR A 185 5.52 -15.17 3.24
N VAL A 186 5.70 -14.39 4.30
CA VAL A 186 6.38 -13.09 4.23
C VAL A 186 7.90 -13.27 4.15
N ALA A 187 8.47 -12.87 3.02
CA ALA A 187 9.92 -12.85 2.84
C ALA A 187 10.58 -11.83 3.78
N ARG A 188 11.67 -12.25 4.44
CA ARG A 188 12.44 -11.44 5.38
C ARG A 188 13.90 -11.37 4.92
N PRO A 189 14.61 -10.24 5.14
CA PRO A 189 16.03 -10.13 4.81
C PRO A 189 16.86 -11.25 5.45
N ALA A 190 17.50 -12.05 4.62
CA ALA A 190 18.39 -13.13 4.99
C ALA A 190 19.52 -13.28 3.94
N PRO A 191 20.66 -13.91 4.27
CA PRO A 191 21.84 -13.93 3.39
C PRO A 191 21.61 -14.54 2.00
N ASP A 192 20.64 -15.45 1.87
CA ASP A 192 20.24 -16.14 0.64
C ASP A 192 19.26 -15.33 -0.24
N GLN A 193 18.68 -14.26 0.29
CA GLN A 193 17.67 -13.47 -0.42
C GLN A 193 18.32 -12.50 -1.41
N VAL A 194 17.72 -12.36 -2.58
CA VAL A 194 18.12 -11.39 -3.62
C VAL A 194 17.25 -10.15 -3.53
N PRO A 195 17.80 -8.98 -3.19
CA PRO A 195 17.05 -7.72 -3.21
C PRO A 195 16.79 -7.25 -4.65
N VAL A 196 15.55 -6.86 -4.92
CA VAL A 196 15.13 -6.25 -6.18
C VAL A 196 14.53 -4.89 -5.87
N LEU A 197 15.16 -3.83 -6.39
CA LEU A 197 14.66 -2.46 -6.22
C LEU A 197 13.37 -2.25 -7.02
N ARG A 198 12.42 -1.53 -6.44
CA ARG A 198 11.14 -1.20 -7.06
C ARG A 198 11.04 0.31 -7.28
N GLU A 199 10.79 0.70 -8.54
CA GLU A 199 10.53 2.10 -8.95
C GLU A 199 11.66 3.08 -8.58
N ILE A 200 12.87 2.59 -8.31
CA ILE A 200 14.05 3.41 -8.01
C ILE A 200 15.27 2.87 -8.74
N ASP A 201 16.14 3.79 -9.17
CA ASP A 201 17.41 3.46 -9.81
C ASP A 201 18.53 3.40 -8.75
N GLY A 202 19.00 2.19 -8.47
CA GLY A 202 20.07 1.94 -7.51
C GLY A 202 21.39 2.62 -7.89
N LYS A 203 21.73 2.72 -9.18
CA LYS A 203 22.96 3.36 -9.64
C LYS A 203 22.90 4.88 -9.45
N ALA A 204 21.76 5.48 -9.80
CA ALA A 204 21.54 6.92 -9.57
C ALA A 204 21.57 7.25 -8.07
N LEU A 205 20.93 6.43 -7.23
CA LEU A 205 20.99 6.58 -5.78
C LEU A 205 22.41 6.42 -5.25
N ALA A 206 23.16 5.42 -5.72
CA ALA A 206 24.55 5.19 -5.32
C ALA A 206 25.45 6.40 -5.62
N ALA A 207 25.32 6.99 -6.81
CA ALA A 207 26.13 8.13 -7.24
C ALA A 207 25.84 9.41 -6.44
N GLY A 208 24.59 9.62 -6.02
CA GLY A 208 24.15 10.82 -5.30
C GLY A 208 24.11 10.67 -3.77
N PHE A 209 24.39 9.49 -3.22
CA PHE A 209 24.19 9.21 -1.80
C PHE A 209 25.20 9.95 -0.92
N LYS A 210 24.71 10.48 0.21
CA LYS A 210 25.54 11.08 1.27
C LYS A 210 25.15 10.46 2.63
N PRO A 211 26.12 10.15 3.51
CA PRO A 211 25.82 9.70 4.87
C PRO A 211 24.86 10.64 5.60
N GLY A 212 23.98 10.08 6.43
CA GLY A 212 22.92 10.83 7.12
C GLY A 212 21.65 11.12 6.30
N GLN A 213 21.58 10.65 5.05
CA GLN A 213 20.34 10.71 4.26
C GLN A 213 19.24 9.79 4.83
N ALA A 214 18.01 10.07 4.44
CA ALA A 214 16.83 9.37 4.88
C ALA A 214 15.89 9.13 3.68
N ILE A 215 15.19 8.00 3.67
CA ILE A 215 14.06 7.81 2.77
C ILE A 215 12.85 8.54 3.32
N THR A 216 12.07 9.15 2.42
CA THR A 216 10.83 9.85 2.75
C THR A 216 9.73 9.39 1.81
N LEU A 217 8.53 9.19 2.34
CA LEU A 217 7.33 8.90 1.55
C LEU A 217 6.18 9.78 2.04
N ASP A 218 5.47 10.40 1.10
CA ASP A 218 4.26 11.16 1.38
C ASP A 218 3.07 10.21 1.55
N LEU A 219 2.43 10.29 2.72
CA LEU A 219 1.27 9.51 3.13
C LEU A 219 -0.01 10.36 3.14
N GLY A 220 -0.16 11.24 2.16
CA GLY A 220 -1.33 12.12 2.04
C GLY A 220 -1.21 13.34 2.94
N GLY A 221 -0.10 14.07 2.84
CA GLY A 221 0.19 15.26 3.63
C GLY A 221 1.05 15.00 4.87
N HIS A 222 1.25 13.74 5.24
CA HIS A 222 2.20 13.33 6.27
C HIS A 222 3.46 12.71 5.65
N LYS A 223 4.65 13.19 6.03
CA LYS A 223 5.92 12.67 5.52
C LYS A 223 6.47 11.61 6.47
N ALA A 224 6.27 10.33 6.14
CA ALA A 224 6.97 9.25 6.82
C ALA A 224 8.44 9.29 6.42
N ARG A 225 9.34 9.25 7.41
CA ARG A 225 10.79 9.35 7.21
C ARG A 225 11.53 8.25 7.98
N ALA A 226 12.55 7.65 7.36
CA ALA A 226 13.45 6.73 8.04
C ALA A 226 14.91 6.99 7.62
N PRO A 227 15.86 7.05 8.57
CA PRO A 227 17.27 7.19 8.24
C PRO A 227 17.75 5.99 7.43
N LEU A 228 18.71 6.23 6.54
CA LEU A 228 19.39 5.20 5.78
C LEU A 228 20.78 4.95 6.38
N PRO A 229 21.25 3.68 6.45
CA PRO A 229 22.60 3.36 6.91
C PRO A 229 23.69 4.12 6.16
N ASP A 230 24.83 4.38 6.81
CA ASP A 230 25.93 5.15 6.21
C ASP A 230 26.47 4.51 4.93
N GLN A 231 26.46 3.18 4.84
CA GLN A 231 26.92 2.45 3.65
C GLN A 231 25.87 2.33 2.55
N SER A 232 24.69 2.95 2.66
CA SER A 232 23.58 2.73 1.72
C SER A 232 23.95 3.05 0.28
N GLY A 233 24.73 4.11 0.02
CA GLY A 233 25.18 4.43 -1.34
C GLY A 233 25.96 3.28 -2.00
N ALA A 234 26.90 2.67 -1.27
CA ALA A 234 27.64 1.53 -1.76
C ALA A 234 26.77 0.28 -1.90
N ILE A 235 25.83 0.07 -0.98
CA ILE A 235 24.89 -1.06 -1.04
C ILE A 235 23.98 -0.92 -2.26
N PHE A 236 23.42 0.26 -2.53
CA PHE A 236 22.59 0.52 -3.72
C PHE A 236 23.32 0.20 -5.02
N GLY A 237 24.61 0.54 -5.11
CA GLY A 237 25.44 0.23 -6.29
C GLY A 237 25.68 -1.26 -6.52
N LEU A 238 25.48 -2.09 -5.50
CA LEU A 238 25.66 -3.55 -5.56
C LEU A 238 24.34 -4.32 -5.80
N ILE A 239 23.18 -3.68 -5.62
CA ILE A 239 21.87 -4.28 -5.88
C ILE A 239 21.60 -4.29 -7.38
N ASP A 240 21.68 -5.47 -7.98
CA ASP A 240 21.46 -5.71 -9.41
C ASP A 240 20.32 -6.70 -9.70
N GLY A 241 19.58 -7.11 -8.66
CA GLY A 241 18.53 -8.13 -8.78
C GLY A 241 19.06 -9.55 -8.99
N GLN A 242 20.36 -9.79 -8.82
CA GLN A 242 20.99 -11.10 -8.95
C GLN A 242 21.81 -11.48 -7.72
N ARG A 243 22.60 -10.55 -7.16
CA ARG A 243 23.39 -10.82 -5.94
C ARG A 243 22.48 -10.99 -4.73
N SER A 244 22.74 -12.00 -3.91
CA SER A 244 22.08 -12.12 -2.61
C SER A 244 22.57 -11.05 -1.62
N LEU A 245 21.80 -10.80 -0.56
CA LEU A 245 22.20 -9.90 0.53
C LEU A 245 23.53 -10.34 1.16
N GLY A 246 23.79 -11.65 1.25
CA GLY A 246 25.07 -12.18 1.71
C GLY A 246 26.22 -11.86 0.77
N ALA A 247 26.03 -12.02 -0.54
CA ALA A 247 27.04 -11.67 -1.54
C ALA A 247 27.31 -10.15 -1.57
N ILE A 248 26.28 -9.32 -1.39
CA ILE A 248 26.42 -7.87 -1.26
C ILE A 248 27.24 -7.52 0.00
N ALA A 249 26.95 -8.16 1.14
CA ALA A 249 27.71 -7.95 2.38
C ALA A 249 29.19 -8.35 2.23
N GLN A 250 29.48 -9.48 1.56
CA GLN A 250 30.85 -9.92 1.28
C GLN A 250 31.59 -8.93 0.36
N ALA A 251 30.96 -8.48 -0.73
CA ALA A 251 31.53 -7.49 -1.63
C ALA A 251 31.79 -6.15 -0.92
N LEU A 252 30.87 -5.73 -0.04
CA LEU A 252 31.01 -4.53 0.75
C LEU A 252 32.19 -4.61 1.73
N ALA A 253 32.37 -5.76 2.38
CA ALA A 253 33.49 -6.04 3.28
C ALA A 253 34.84 -6.11 2.54
N ALA A 254 34.89 -6.75 1.38
CA ALA A 254 36.10 -6.81 0.55
C ALA A 254 36.56 -5.41 0.12
N ALA A 255 35.64 -4.49 -0.18
CA ALA A 255 35.94 -3.11 -0.52
C ALA A 255 36.33 -2.24 0.71
N ARG A 256 36.17 -2.74 1.94
CA ARG A 256 36.38 -2.00 3.20
C ARG A 256 37.09 -2.87 4.25
N PRO A 257 38.35 -3.29 4.00
CA PRO A 257 39.06 -4.23 4.88
C PRO A 257 39.29 -3.70 6.30
N ASN A 258 39.23 -2.38 6.50
CA ASN A 258 39.43 -1.73 7.80
C ASN A 258 38.14 -1.55 8.62
N GLN A 259 36.99 -2.04 8.12
CA GLN A 259 35.71 -1.96 8.83
C GLN A 259 35.25 -3.35 9.26
N ASP A 260 34.53 -3.42 10.39
CA ASP A 260 33.98 -4.67 10.91
C ASP A 260 32.97 -5.30 9.91
N PRO A 261 33.24 -6.49 9.37
CA PRO A 261 32.36 -7.15 8.41
C PRO A 261 30.98 -7.50 8.99
N ILE A 262 30.87 -7.74 10.29
CA ILE A 262 29.58 -8.00 10.95
C ILE A 262 28.71 -6.75 10.90
N ARG A 263 29.30 -5.58 11.22
CA ARG A 263 28.61 -4.29 11.14
C ARG A 263 28.23 -3.92 9.71
N LEU A 264 29.04 -4.27 8.71
CA LEU A 264 28.72 -4.05 7.29
C LEU A 264 27.53 -4.92 6.84
N ALA A 265 27.50 -6.19 7.22
CA ALA A 265 26.37 -7.08 6.94
C ALA A 265 25.07 -6.62 7.63
N ALA A 266 25.18 -6.08 8.85
CA ALA A 266 24.05 -5.49 9.56
C ALA A 266 23.45 -4.31 8.80
N GLN A 267 24.29 -3.42 8.23
CA GLN A 267 23.81 -2.29 7.42
C GLN A 267 23.13 -2.72 6.11
N VAL A 268 23.60 -3.78 5.46
CA VAL A 268 22.91 -4.37 4.29
C VAL A 268 21.51 -4.84 4.68
N THR A 269 21.40 -5.55 5.79
CA THR A 269 20.12 -6.05 6.30
C THR A 269 19.19 -4.91 6.72
N GLU A 270 19.72 -3.89 7.39
CA GLU A 270 18.98 -2.70 7.83
C GLU A 270 18.43 -1.91 6.62
N LEU A 271 19.25 -1.66 5.60
CA LEU A 271 18.80 -1.00 4.38
C LEU A 271 17.66 -1.79 3.73
N ALA A 272 17.80 -3.11 3.60
CA ALA A 272 16.75 -3.96 3.03
C ALA A 272 15.45 -3.86 3.83
N ARG A 273 15.49 -3.91 5.17
CA ARG A 273 14.30 -3.74 6.03
C ARG A 273 13.62 -2.38 5.82
N VAL A 274 14.40 -1.31 5.79
CA VAL A 274 13.88 0.05 5.57
C VAL A 274 13.23 0.16 4.19
N LEU A 275 13.87 -0.32 3.13
CA LEU A 275 13.31 -0.23 1.78
C LEU A 275 12.08 -1.12 1.59
N ILE A 276 12.03 -2.32 2.19
CA ILE A 276 10.83 -3.18 2.19
C ILE A 276 9.68 -2.46 2.89
N ARG A 277 9.92 -1.89 4.07
CA ARG A 277 8.91 -1.12 4.83
C ARG A 277 8.33 0.02 3.99
N PHE A 278 9.17 0.72 3.22
CA PHE A 278 8.75 1.82 2.34
C PHE A 278 8.25 1.36 0.96
N GLY A 279 8.17 0.04 0.69
CA GLY A 279 7.69 -0.51 -0.57
C GLY A 279 8.62 -0.28 -1.77
N LYS A 280 9.93 -0.09 -1.52
CA LYS A 280 10.96 0.20 -2.53
C LYS A 280 11.93 -0.95 -2.78
N LEU A 281 11.73 -2.08 -2.12
CA LEU A 281 12.52 -3.30 -2.32
C LEU A 281 11.64 -4.53 -2.12
N HIS A 282 11.76 -5.49 -3.03
CA HIS A 282 11.24 -6.85 -2.92
C HIS A 282 12.41 -7.82 -2.71
N LEU A 283 12.11 -8.99 -2.15
CA LEU A 283 13.06 -10.08 -1.99
C LEU A 283 12.65 -11.23 -2.90
N ALA A 284 13.62 -11.81 -3.59
CA ALA A 284 13.48 -13.03 -4.36
C ALA A 284 14.40 -14.11 -3.79
N ARG A 285 14.09 -15.38 -4.08
CA ARG A 285 15.03 -16.49 -3.93
C ARG A 285 15.51 -16.90 -5.32
N ILE A 286 16.80 -17.17 -5.45
CA ILE A 286 17.31 -17.88 -6.62
C ILE A 286 16.80 -19.32 -6.48
N VAL A 287 15.97 -19.75 -7.43
CA VAL A 287 15.50 -21.14 -7.56
C VAL A 287 16.49 -21.90 -8.42
#